data_AF-A0A540NHN9-F1
#
_entry.id   AF-A0A540NHN9-F1
#
_cell.length_a   1.000
_cell.length_b   1.000
_cell.length_c   1.000
_cell.angle_alpha   90.00
_cell.angle_beta   90.00
_cell.angle_gamma   90.00
#
_symmetry.space_group_name_H-M   'P 1'
#
loop_
_entity.id
_entity.type
_entity.pdbx_description
1 polymer ?
#
loop_
_entity_poly.entity_id
_entity_poly.type
_entity_poly.pdbx_seq_one_letter_code
_entity_poly.pdbx_strand_id
1 'polypeptide(L)'
;MEGFKFWEGNDLGVLDGGIEPIHPSCNGAGIPPPPTKWKGRCDFNASDCNNKLIGPKVFNIAAEALKGEKPEEPIDIDRHGTHKASIASGAFVQNADVLGHAKCMAIGIAPHAYLAMYKGCFGGSYTSCT
;
A
#
# COMPACT_ATOMS: atom_id res chain seq x y z
N MET A 1 -26.61 -8.51 8.26
CA MET A 1 -25.27 -9.06 8.52
C MET A 1 -24.41 -7.88 8.93
N GLU A 2 -24.19 -7.68 10.22
CA GLU A 2 -23.22 -6.68 10.68
C GLU A 2 -21.83 -7.27 10.39
N GLY A 3 -21.15 -6.71 9.39
CA GLY A 3 -19.82 -7.15 9.01
C GLY A 3 -18.82 -6.89 10.13
N PHE A 4 -17.92 -7.83 10.38
CA PHE A 4 -16.86 -7.70 11.37
C PHE A 4 -16.01 -6.44 11.11
N LYS A 5 -16.12 -5.44 11.98
CA LYS A 5 -15.42 -4.14 11.89
C LYS A 5 -14.02 -4.19 12.49
N PHE A 6 -13.24 -5.21 12.16
CA PHE A 6 -11.86 -5.29 12.66
C PHE A 6 -11.00 -4.19 12.02
N TRP A 7 -10.36 -3.39 12.87
CA TRP A 7 -9.42 -2.33 12.49
C TRP A 7 -9.99 -1.18 11.65
N GLU A 8 -11.32 -1.07 11.53
CA GLU A 8 -11.97 0.06 10.86
C GLU A 8 -11.55 1.39 11.49
N GLY A 9 -11.21 2.37 10.67
CA GLY A 9 -10.79 3.70 11.13
C GLY A 9 -9.36 3.77 11.68
N ASN A 10 -8.59 2.68 11.65
CA ASN A 10 -7.18 2.65 12.05
C ASN A 10 -6.26 2.78 10.84
N ASP A 11 -5.10 3.38 11.05
CA ASP A 11 -4.06 3.57 10.04
C ASP A 11 -3.02 2.45 10.17
N LEU A 12 -2.77 1.70 9.09
CA LEU A 12 -1.74 0.68 8.99
C LEU A 12 -0.62 1.19 8.08
N GLY A 13 0.57 1.37 8.66
CA GLY A 13 1.78 1.73 7.93
C GLY A 13 2.55 0.49 7.46
N VAL A 14 2.96 0.48 6.20
CA VAL A 14 3.89 -0.52 5.64
C VAL A 14 5.15 0.19 5.17
N LEU A 15 6.32 -0.25 5.64
CA LEU A 15 7.61 0.18 5.11
C LEU A 15 8.16 -0.91 4.20
N ASP A 16 8.27 -0.65 2.90
CA ASP A 16 8.67 -1.64 1.90
C ASP A 16 9.26 -0.98 0.63
N GLY A 17 9.28 -1.69 -0.50
CA GLY A 17 9.74 -1.22 -1.83
C GLY A 17 8.75 -0.35 -2.61
N GLY A 18 7.55 -0.09 -2.06
CA GLY A 18 6.51 0.71 -2.69
C GLY A 18 5.16 0.01 -2.71
N ILE A 19 4.20 0.58 -3.45
CA ILE A 19 2.88 -0.01 -3.69
C ILE A 19 2.47 0.17 -5.16
N GLU A 20 1.76 -0.80 -5.72
CA GLU A 20 0.98 -0.65 -6.95
C GLU A 20 -0.41 -0.05 -6.60
N PRO A 21 -0.66 1.25 -6.88
CA PRO A 21 -1.86 1.93 -6.40
C PRO A 21 -3.15 1.40 -7.05
N ILE A 22 -3.08 0.92 -8.29
CA ILE A 22 -4.24 0.39 -9.02
C ILE A 22 -4.51 -1.09 -8.76
N HIS A 23 -3.75 -1.74 -7.88
CA HIS A 23 -3.97 -3.15 -7.53
C HIS A 23 -5.34 -3.34 -6.86
N PRO A 24 -6.12 -4.40 -7.18
CA PRO A 24 -7.46 -4.60 -6.61
C PRO A 24 -7.53 -4.62 -5.07
N SER A 25 -6.45 -5.07 -4.41
CA SER A 25 -6.35 -5.05 -2.94
C SER A 25 -6.24 -3.65 -2.34
N CYS A 26 -5.95 -2.63 -3.16
CA CYS A 26 -5.87 -1.21 -2.78
C CYS A 26 -7.19 -0.46 -3.00
N ASN A 27 -8.30 -1.18 -3.28
CA ASN A 27 -9.60 -0.56 -3.51
C ASN A 27 -10.20 0.03 -2.23
N GLY A 28 -10.55 1.32 -2.27
CA GLY A 28 -11.20 2.06 -1.18
C GLY A 28 -12.72 2.00 -1.14
N ALA A 29 -13.37 1.21 -2.00
CA ALA A 29 -14.83 1.06 -2.02
C ALA A 29 -15.35 0.58 -0.66
N GLY A 30 -16.36 1.27 -0.13
CA GLY A 30 -16.95 0.96 1.17
C GLY A 30 -16.13 1.41 2.39
N ILE A 31 -14.94 2.00 2.18
CA ILE A 31 -14.12 2.58 3.25
C ILE A 31 -14.46 4.08 3.39
N PRO A 32 -14.82 4.56 4.60
CA PRO A 32 -15.08 5.97 4.83
C PRO A 32 -13.85 6.85 4.54
N PRO A 33 -14.02 8.15 4.24
CA PRO A 33 -12.90 9.07 4.08
C PRO A 33 -11.95 9.05 5.29
N PRO A 34 -10.63 9.28 5.10
CA PRO A 34 -9.66 9.25 6.17
C PRO A 34 -10.00 10.26 7.29
N PRO A 35 -9.68 9.96 8.56
CA PRO A 35 -10.03 10.83 9.67
C PRO A 35 -9.24 12.14 9.59
N THR A 36 -9.83 13.25 10.05
CA THR A 36 -9.20 14.59 10.00
C THR A 36 -7.89 14.71 10.78
N LYS A 37 -7.65 13.77 11.71
CA LYS A 37 -6.38 13.62 12.45
C LYS A 37 -5.24 13.09 11.57
N TRP A 38 -5.53 12.42 10.46
CA TRP A 38 -4.52 11.96 9.49
C TRP A 38 -3.80 13.16 8.91
N LYS A 39 -2.46 13.14 8.94
CA LYS A 39 -1.58 14.20 8.43
C LYS A 39 -0.62 13.72 7.35
N GLY A 40 -0.77 12.49 6.88
CA GLY A 40 0.00 11.98 5.75
C GLY A 40 -0.39 12.69 4.46
N ARG A 41 0.42 12.45 3.41
CA ARG A 41 0.21 12.99 2.07
C ARG A 41 0.34 11.87 1.04
N CYS A 42 -0.24 12.10 -0.13
CA CYS A 42 -0.08 11.23 -1.29
C CYS A 42 1.06 11.74 -2.15
N ASP A 43 2.13 10.95 -2.32
CA ASP A 43 3.26 11.27 -3.21
C ASP A 43 3.07 10.70 -4.64
N PHE A 44 1.87 10.23 -4.96
CA PHE A 44 1.42 10.00 -6.34
C PHE A 44 0.61 11.20 -6.87
N ASN A 45 0.04 11.08 -8.08
CA ASN A 45 -1.04 11.98 -8.48
C ASN A 45 -2.22 11.82 -7.51
N ALA A 46 -2.96 12.91 -7.27
CA ALA A 46 -4.07 12.90 -6.32
C ALA A 46 -5.14 11.83 -6.64
N SER A 47 -5.27 11.43 -7.92
CA SER A 47 -6.17 10.38 -8.39
C SER A 47 -5.79 8.96 -7.95
N ASP A 48 -4.53 8.74 -7.59
CA ASP A 48 -3.98 7.41 -7.33
C ASP A 48 -4.09 7.03 -5.84
N CYS A 49 -4.40 8.01 -4.99
CA CYS A 49 -4.80 7.78 -3.61
C CYS A 49 -6.32 7.76 -3.48
N ASN A 50 -6.81 7.00 -2.52
CA ASN A 50 -8.23 6.81 -2.28
C ASN A 50 -8.49 6.58 -0.79
N ASN A 51 -9.71 6.18 -0.42
CA ASN A 51 -10.06 5.92 0.98
C ASN A 51 -9.38 4.67 1.56
N LYS A 52 -8.70 3.84 0.76
CA LYS A 52 -7.85 2.73 1.23
C LYS A 52 -6.40 3.16 1.32
N LEU A 53 -5.80 3.58 0.21
CA LEU A 53 -4.42 4.01 0.11
C LEU A 53 -4.35 5.52 0.35
N ILE A 54 -4.05 5.91 1.60
CA ILE A 54 -4.27 7.29 2.09
C ILE A 54 -2.98 8.12 2.20
N GLY A 55 -1.81 7.49 2.04
CA GLY A 55 -0.55 8.22 2.10
C GLY A 55 0.67 7.39 1.72
N PRO A 56 0.79 6.98 0.45
CA PRO A 56 2.04 6.47 -0.10
C PRO A 56 3.07 7.59 -0.16
N LYS A 57 4.27 7.33 0.35
CA LYS A 57 5.37 8.28 0.46
C LYS A 57 6.70 7.61 0.21
N VAL A 58 7.61 8.32 -0.45
CA VAL A 58 9.00 7.89 -0.66
C VAL A 58 9.93 8.52 0.38
N PHE A 59 10.93 7.76 0.82
CA PHE A 59 12.00 8.21 1.72
C PHE A 59 13.38 7.94 1.11
N ASN A 60 13.66 8.60 -0.01
CA ASN A 60 14.91 8.49 -0.76
C ASN A 60 15.93 9.61 -0.41
N ILE A 61 15.70 10.42 0.63
CA ILE A 61 16.52 11.61 0.97
C ILE A 61 18.02 11.31 1.02
N ALA A 62 18.42 10.18 1.60
CA ALA A 62 19.83 9.79 1.65
C ALA A 62 20.40 9.44 0.26
N ALA A 63 19.60 8.80 -0.59
CA ALA A 63 19.99 8.47 -1.96
C ALA A 63 20.07 9.72 -2.85
N GLU A 64 19.10 10.64 -2.73
CA GLU A 64 19.15 11.95 -3.40
C GLU A 64 20.42 12.72 -2.98
N ALA A 65 20.69 12.82 -1.68
CA ALA A 65 21.82 13.58 -1.15
C ALA A 65 23.19 12.98 -1.51
N LEU A 66 23.31 11.65 -1.54
CA LEU A 66 24.60 10.97 -1.75
C LEU A 66 24.88 10.63 -3.22
N LYS A 67 23.85 10.45 -4.04
CA LYS A 67 23.97 9.95 -5.42
C LYS A 67 23.34 10.86 -6.48
N GLY A 68 22.65 11.94 -6.07
CA GLY A 68 21.98 12.85 -7.00
C GLY A 68 20.81 12.19 -7.74
N GLU A 69 20.20 11.17 -7.13
CA GLU A 69 19.04 10.48 -7.70
C GLU A 69 17.83 11.43 -7.76
N LYS A 70 16.97 11.23 -8.76
CA LYS A 70 15.75 12.04 -8.95
C LYS A 70 14.68 11.63 -7.92
N PRO A 71 13.71 12.52 -7.63
CA PRO A 71 12.51 12.16 -6.90
C PRO A 71 11.84 10.95 -7.57
N GLU A 72 11.58 9.91 -6.78
CA GLU A 72 10.92 8.70 -7.25
C GLU A 72 9.49 8.64 -6.72
N GLU A 73 8.56 8.15 -7.54
CA GLU A 73 7.23 7.82 -7.05
C GLU A 73 7.29 6.62 -6.10
N PRO A 74 6.34 6.49 -5.15
CA PRO A 74 6.24 5.35 -4.25
C PRO A 74 5.75 4.06 -4.93
N ILE A 75 6.05 3.89 -6.22
CA ILE A 75 5.66 2.75 -7.06
C ILE A 75 6.46 1.50 -6.69
N ASP A 76 5.78 0.36 -6.66
CA ASP A 76 6.39 -0.94 -6.40
C ASP A 76 6.87 -1.62 -7.70
N ILE A 77 8.18 -1.63 -7.92
CA ILE A 77 8.77 -2.28 -9.09
C ILE A 77 8.96 -3.79 -8.85
N ASP A 78 9.20 -4.19 -7.60
CA ASP A 78 9.52 -5.57 -7.22
C ASP A 78 8.27 -6.42 -6.93
N ARG A 79 7.17 -5.76 -6.55
CA ARG A 79 5.87 -6.32 -6.11
C ARG A 79 5.85 -6.84 -4.67
N HIS A 80 6.99 -6.88 -3.98
CA HIS A 80 7.04 -7.33 -2.60
C HIS A 80 6.18 -6.45 -1.68
N GLY A 81 6.26 -5.13 -1.80
CA GLY A 81 5.50 -4.19 -0.97
C GLY A 81 3.99 -4.31 -1.17
N THR A 82 3.55 -4.47 -2.41
CA THR A 82 2.15 -4.71 -2.79
C THR A 82 1.66 -6.04 -2.21
N HIS A 83 2.45 -7.10 -2.32
CA HIS A 83 2.12 -8.39 -1.74
C HIS A 83 1.99 -8.31 -0.21
N LYS A 84 2.96 -7.70 0.49
CA LYS A 84 2.91 -7.50 1.95
C LYS A 84 1.71 -6.65 2.38
N ALA A 85 1.47 -5.54 1.69
CA ALA A 85 0.35 -4.65 1.98
C ALA A 85 -1.00 -5.37 1.80
N SER A 86 -1.12 -6.22 0.77
CA SER A 86 -2.33 -7.02 0.53
C SER A 86 -2.58 -8.05 1.64
N ILE A 87 -1.54 -8.65 2.20
CA ILE A 87 -1.68 -9.57 3.34
C ILE A 87 -2.13 -8.82 4.60
N ALA A 88 -1.53 -7.67 4.86
CA ALA A 88 -1.82 -6.90 6.06
C ALA A 88 -3.23 -6.29 6.02
N SER A 89 -3.58 -5.67 4.89
CA SER A 89 -4.79 -4.84 4.79
C SER A 89 -5.53 -4.97 3.46
N GLY A 90 -5.25 -5.95 2.60
CA GLY A 90 -5.91 -6.04 1.30
C GLY A 90 -7.45 -6.01 1.38
N ALA A 91 -8.06 -5.22 0.48
CA ALA A 91 -9.49 -5.24 0.25
C ALA A 91 -9.95 -6.62 -0.26
N PHE A 92 -11.26 -6.86 -0.25
CA PHE A 92 -11.85 -8.10 -0.75
C PHE A 92 -11.65 -8.23 -2.26
N VAL A 93 -10.87 -9.22 -2.67
CA VAL A 93 -10.65 -9.55 -4.09
C VAL A 93 -11.26 -10.91 -4.39
N GLN A 94 -12.32 -10.93 -5.19
CA GLN A 94 -12.99 -12.16 -5.61
C GLN A 94 -12.21 -12.86 -6.72
N ASN A 95 -12.28 -14.20 -6.75
CA ASN A 95 -11.66 -15.03 -7.78
C ASN A 95 -10.15 -14.77 -7.93
N ALA A 96 -9.45 -14.49 -6.82
CA ALA A 96 -8.01 -14.40 -6.83
C ALA A 96 -7.41 -15.80 -7.02
N ASP A 97 -6.46 -15.93 -7.94
CA ASP A 97 -5.70 -17.15 -8.18
C ASP A 97 -4.29 -16.81 -8.69
N VAL A 98 -3.40 -17.79 -8.66
CA VAL A 98 -2.08 -17.70 -9.30
C VAL A 98 -2.02 -18.81 -10.33
N LEU A 99 -2.10 -18.45 -11.61
CA LEU A 99 -2.06 -19.39 -12.74
C LEU A 99 -3.10 -20.53 -12.62
N GLY A 100 -4.28 -20.23 -12.07
CA GLY A 100 -5.36 -21.19 -11.84
C GLY A 100 -5.27 -21.96 -10.51
N HIS A 101 -4.24 -21.73 -9.70
CA HIS A 101 -4.08 -22.35 -8.37
C HIS A 101 -4.56 -21.44 -7.24
N ALA A 102 -4.90 -22.06 -6.10
CA ALA A 102 -5.32 -21.37 -4.87
C ALA A 102 -6.50 -20.39 -5.07
N LYS A 103 -7.45 -20.74 -5.95
CA LYS A 103 -8.63 -19.91 -6.21
C LYS A 103 -9.40 -19.64 -4.93
N CYS A 104 -9.50 -18.36 -4.55
CA CYS A 104 -10.14 -17.95 -3.31
C CYS A 104 -10.69 -16.52 -3.39
N MET A 105 -11.29 -16.07 -2.29
CA MET A 105 -11.45 -14.64 -2.02
C MET A 105 -10.22 -14.21 -1.21
N ALA A 106 -9.33 -13.44 -1.82
CA ALA A 106 -8.17 -12.89 -1.10
C ALA A 106 -8.62 -11.69 -0.27
N ILE A 107 -8.19 -11.67 1.00
CA ILE A 107 -8.48 -10.63 1.98
C ILE A 107 -7.26 -10.41 2.87
N GLY A 108 -7.03 -9.17 3.29
CA GLY A 108 -6.05 -8.87 4.32
C GLY A 108 -6.57 -9.18 5.72
N ILE A 109 -5.68 -9.18 6.71
CA ILE A 109 -6.04 -9.32 8.13
C ILE A 109 -6.92 -8.14 8.60
N ALA A 110 -6.64 -6.94 8.10
CA ALA A 110 -7.34 -5.69 8.43
C ALA A 110 -7.92 -5.03 7.16
N PRO A 111 -8.97 -5.60 6.53
CA PRO A 111 -9.44 -5.16 5.22
C PRO A 111 -10.01 -3.73 5.22
N HIS A 112 -10.51 -3.24 6.36
CA HIS A 112 -11.05 -1.89 6.52
C HIS A 112 -10.08 -0.88 7.17
N ALA A 113 -8.84 -1.28 7.46
CA ALA A 113 -7.81 -0.32 7.90
C ALA A 113 -7.38 0.57 6.74
N TYR A 114 -7.02 1.82 7.01
CA TYR A 114 -6.34 2.65 6.04
C TYR A 114 -4.91 2.15 5.82
N LEU A 115 -4.41 2.27 4.60
CA LEU A 115 -3.06 1.86 4.21
C LEU A 115 -2.22 3.10 3.92
N ALA A 116 -1.10 3.22 4.62
CA ALA A 116 -0.04 4.17 4.31
C ALA A 116 1.22 3.40 3.89
N MET A 117 1.71 3.65 2.68
CA MET A 117 2.92 3.01 2.17
C MET A 117 4.12 3.93 2.35
N TYR A 118 5.21 3.39 2.85
CA TYR A 118 6.47 4.09 3.04
C TYR A 118 7.55 3.36 2.24
N LYS A 119 7.84 3.87 1.04
CA LYS A 119 8.92 3.35 0.21
C LYS A 119 10.26 3.79 0.79
N GLY A 120 10.90 2.86 1.50
CA GLY A 120 12.24 3.03 2.07
C GLY A 120 13.27 2.10 1.44
N CYS A 121 12.82 1.15 0.64
CA CYS A 121 13.69 0.22 -0.09
C CYS A 121 13.69 0.51 -1.57
N PHE A 122 14.87 0.35 -2.16
CA PHE A 122 15.17 0.71 -3.53
C PHE A 122 15.93 -0.41 -4.21
N GLY A 123 15.76 -0.55 -5.52
CA GLY A 123 16.46 -1.56 -6.32
C GLY A 123 17.96 -1.25 -6.43
N GLY A 124 18.80 -2.31 -6.49
CA GLY A 124 20.26 -2.18 -6.52
C GLY A 124 20.82 -1.84 -5.14
N SER A 125 21.80 -2.63 -4.68
CA SER A 125 22.27 -2.66 -3.30
C SER A 125 22.48 -1.27 -2.70
N TYR A 126 21.57 -0.80 -1.82
CA TYR A 126 21.82 -0.28 -0.45
C TYR A 126 20.53 -0.17 0.42
N THR A 127 19.70 -1.20 0.44
CA THR A 127 19.30 -2.05 1.60
C THR A 127 17.91 -2.64 1.34
N SER A 128 17.89 -3.97 1.15
CA SER A 128 16.84 -4.79 0.52
C SER A 128 15.44 -4.68 1.15
N CYS A 129 14.39 -4.76 0.31
CA CYS A 129 13.04 -5.17 0.73
C CYS A 129 12.58 -6.47 0.05
N THR A 130 13.53 -7.35 -0.25
CA THR A 130 13.31 -8.76 -0.63
C THR A 130 14.12 -9.68 0.25
#